data_AF-A0ABD4VE40-F1
#
_entry.id   AF-A0ABD4VE40-F1
#
_cell.length_a   1.000
_cell.length_b   1.000
_cell.length_c   1.000
_cell.angle_alpha   90.00
_cell.angle_beta   90.00
_cell.angle_gamma   90.00
#
_symmetry.space_group_name_H-M   'P 1'
#
loop_
_entity.id
_entity.type
_entity.pdbx_description
1 polymer ?
#
loop_
_entity_poly.entity_id
_entity_poly.type
_entity_poly.pdbx_seq_one_letter_code
_entity_poly.pdbx_strand_id
1 'polypeptide(L)'
;MTETTPPTAHVRYAYSPRQGASSRGGYHLLMNQRLDSGRLHRDAGDVLCQPRRDFWGLEPRPEVAADCTACVRLAERHGITTVQTCPPRGK
;
A
#
# COMPACT_ATOMS: atom_id res chain seq x y z
N MET A 1 -10.09 -6.45 26.66
CA MET A 1 -10.53 -6.95 25.36
C MET A 1 -9.92 -6.02 24.33
N THR A 2 -8.82 -6.40 23.69
CA THR A 2 -8.15 -5.54 22.69
C THR A 2 -8.97 -5.62 21.41
N GLU A 3 -9.66 -4.54 21.09
CA GLU A 3 -10.37 -4.40 19.82
C GLU A 3 -9.32 -4.37 18.71
N THR A 4 -9.16 -5.50 18.00
CA THR A 4 -8.22 -5.59 16.87
C THR A 4 -8.84 -4.83 15.70
N THR A 5 -8.55 -3.53 15.60
CA THR A 5 -8.92 -2.75 14.43
C THR A 5 -8.32 -3.40 13.18
N PRO A 6 -9.11 -3.64 12.11
CA PRO A 6 -8.60 -4.29 10.91
C PRO A 6 -7.47 -3.45 10.29
N PRO A 7 -6.41 -4.10 9.77
CA PRO A 7 -5.32 -3.41 9.09
C PRO A 7 -5.86 -2.62 7.89
N THR A 8 -5.36 -1.40 7.68
CA THR A 8 -5.75 -0.55 6.54
C THR A 8 -4.55 -0.13 5.69
N ALA A 9 -4.79 0.07 4.40
CA ALA A 9 -3.79 0.53 3.44
C ALA A 9 -4.42 1.48 2.42
N HIS A 10 -3.66 2.42 1.87
CA HIS A 10 -4.12 3.35 0.83
C HIS A 10 -3.35 3.18 -0.48
N VAL A 11 -3.99 3.57 -1.58
CA VAL A 11 -3.39 3.45 -2.91
C VAL A 11 -2.34 4.54 -3.13
N ARG A 12 -1.16 4.10 -3.57
CA ARG A 12 -0.04 4.95 -3.99
C ARG A 12 0.46 4.51 -5.36
N TYR A 13 0.74 5.47 -6.22
CA TYR A 13 1.40 5.21 -7.50
C TYR A 13 2.92 5.19 -7.31
N ALA A 14 3.53 4.06 -7.62
CA ALA A 14 4.97 3.91 -7.69
C ALA A 14 5.50 4.51 -8.99
N TYR A 15 6.23 5.61 -8.90
CA TYR A 15 6.91 6.18 -10.05
C TYR A 15 8.23 5.44 -10.31
N SER A 16 8.52 5.17 -11.58
CA SER A 16 9.76 4.51 -12.01
C SER A 16 10.36 5.28 -13.20
N PRO A 17 11.42 6.09 -12.99
CA PRO A 17 11.97 6.97 -14.03
C PRO A 17 12.72 6.22 -15.14
N ARG A 18 13.13 4.97 -14.91
CA ARG A 18 13.91 4.20 -15.88
C ARG A 18 13.00 3.25 -16.65
N GLN A 19 12.95 3.41 -17.98
CA GLN A 19 12.44 2.34 -18.84
C GLN A 19 13.29 1.08 -18.61
N GLY A 20 12.71 0.07 -17.96
CA GLY A 20 13.39 -1.20 -17.65
C GLY A 20 13.67 -1.46 -16.16
N ALA A 21 13.37 -0.54 -15.25
CA ALA A 21 13.39 -0.87 -13.83
C ALA A 21 12.32 -1.93 -13.50
N SER A 22 12.69 -2.94 -12.70
CA SER A 22 11.83 -4.08 -12.35
C SER A 22 10.51 -3.66 -11.70
N SER A 23 10.48 -2.50 -11.05
CA SER A 23 9.27 -1.82 -10.63
C SER A 23 8.70 -1.07 -11.83
N ARG A 24 7.91 -1.75 -12.68
CA ARG A 24 7.04 -1.06 -13.63
C ARG A 24 6.15 -0.14 -12.81
N GLY A 25 6.06 1.13 -13.18
CA GLY A 25 5.19 2.06 -12.46
C GLY A 25 3.77 1.49 -12.37
N GLY A 26 3.13 1.62 -11.21
CA GLY A 26 1.88 0.92 -10.91
C GLY A 26 1.26 1.41 -9.61
N TYR A 27 0.04 0.98 -9.33
CA TYR A 27 -0.73 1.34 -8.15
C TYR A 27 -0.59 0.26 -7.07
N HIS A 28 0.03 0.64 -5.97
CA HIS A 28 0.36 -0.22 -4.86
C HIS A 28 -0.40 0.18 -3.59
N LEU A 29 -0.50 -0.77 -2.64
CA LEU A 29 -1.11 -0.54 -1.34
C LEU A 29 -0.03 -0.21 -0.31
N LEU A 30 -0.07 1.00 0.23
CA LEU A 30 0.81 1.49 1.29
C LEU A 30 0.11 1.35 2.64
N MET A 31 0.76 0.69 3.59
CA MET A 31 0.23 0.42 4.91
C MET A 31 0.06 1.71 5.73
N ASN A 32 -1.10 1.88 6.38
CA ASN A 32 -1.36 2.99 7.30
C ASN A 32 -0.78 2.74 8.69
N GLN A 33 -0.71 1.48 9.08
CA GLN A 33 -0.21 1.03 10.37
C GLN A 33 0.75 -0.14 10.17
N ARG A 34 1.56 -0.39 11.19
CA ARG A 34 2.38 -1.59 11.27
C ARG A 34 1.48 -2.83 11.23
N LEU A 35 1.90 -3.81 10.44
CA LEU A 35 1.25 -5.11 10.31
C LEU A 35 2.25 -6.22 10.62
N ASP A 36 1.94 -7.00 11.62
CA ASP A 36 2.62 -8.25 11.96
C ASP A 36 1.58 -9.38 11.83
N SER A 37 1.64 -10.13 10.72
CA SER A 37 0.68 -11.21 10.44
C SER A 37 1.41 -12.44 9.91
N GLY A 38 1.61 -13.43 10.78
CA GLY A 38 2.39 -14.62 10.47
C GLY A 38 3.85 -14.26 10.17
N ARG A 39 4.31 -14.53 8.94
CA ARG A 39 5.66 -14.16 8.46
C ARG A 39 5.70 -12.80 7.75
N LEU A 40 4.55 -12.15 7.57
CA LEU A 40 4.46 -10.85 6.93
C LEU A 40 4.64 -9.76 7.98
N HIS A 41 5.72 -8.99 7.83
CA HIS A 41 6.03 -7.82 8.66
C HIS A 41 6.13 -6.60 7.76
N ARG A 42 5.32 -5.57 8.05
CA ARG A 42 5.33 -4.30 7.33
C ARG A 42 5.19 -3.16 8.32
N ASP A 43 6.05 -2.16 8.21
CA ASP A 43 5.91 -0.94 8.99
C ASP A 43 4.85 -0.02 8.37
N ALA A 44 4.37 0.94 9.15
CA ALA A 44 3.55 2.01 8.61
C ALA A 44 4.34 2.76 7.53
N GLY A 45 3.74 2.97 6.36
CA GLY A 45 4.40 3.57 5.22
C GLY A 45 5.13 2.60 4.29
N ASP A 46 5.20 1.31 4.62
CA ASP A 46 5.66 0.29 3.67
C ASP A 46 4.58 -0.07 2.66
N VAL A 47 5.01 -0.45 1.46
CA VAL A 47 4.12 -1.09 0.50
C VAL A 47 3.98 -2.58 0.86
N LEU A 48 2.78 -3.13 0.65
CA LEU A 48 2.50 -4.54 0.97
C LEU A 48 3.46 -5.52 0.28
N CYS A 49 3.67 -5.35 -1.02
CA CYS A 49 4.49 -6.28 -1.80
C CYS A 49 5.99 -6.20 -1.49
N GLN A 50 6.52 -5.02 -1.14
CA GLN A 50 7.95 -4.83 -0.88
C GLN A 50 8.21 -3.58 0.00
N PRO A 51 9.34 -3.51 0.70
CA PRO A 51 9.72 -2.36 1.51
C PRO A 51 9.69 -1.02 0.77
N ARG A 52 9.37 0.08 1.47
CA ARG A 52 9.32 1.44 0.87
C ARG A 52 10.63 1.85 0.18
N ARG A 53 11.78 1.44 0.71
CA ARG A 53 13.12 1.77 0.18
C ARG A 53 13.38 1.27 -1.24
N ASP A 54 12.60 0.30 -1.71
CA ASP A 54 12.74 -0.24 -3.07
C ASP A 54 11.99 0.60 -4.11
N PHE A 55 11.26 1.64 -3.68
CA PHE A 55 10.54 2.57 -4.53
C PHE A 55 11.23 3.93 -4.61
N TRP A 56 11.28 4.50 -5.81
CA TRP A 56 11.81 5.86 -6.04
C TRP A 56 10.85 6.95 -5.56
N GLY A 57 9.55 6.71 -5.67
CA GLY A 57 8.51 7.65 -5.29
C GLY A 57 7.16 6.97 -5.21
N LEU A 58 6.32 7.43 -4.29
CA LEU A 58 5.00 6.88 -4.01
C LEU A 58 3.99 8.03 -3.89
N GLU A 59 3.32 8.34 -5.01
CA GLU A 59 2.37 9.44 -5.10
C GLU A 59 0.97 9.03 -4.61
N PRO A 60 0.24 9.90 -3.88
CA PRO A 60 -1.17 9.63 -3.53
C PRO A 60 -2.03 9.53 -4.79
N ARG A 61 -2.78 8.43 -4.92
CA ARG A 61 -3.80 8.23 -5.97
C ARG A 61 -5.05 7.59 -5.37
N PRO A 62 -5.75 8.26 -4.44
CA PRO A 62 -6.91 7.69 -3.76
C PRO A 62 -8.08 7.38 -4.70
N GLU A 63 -8.13 8.03 -5.86
CA GLU A 63 -9.15 7.82 -6.89
C GLU A 63 -8.98 6.54 -7.73
N VAL A 64 -7.85 5.83 -7.61
CA VAL A 64 -7.53 4.65 -8.42
C VAL A 64 -7.49 3.39 -7.57
N ALA A 65 -7.85 2.25 -8.14
CA ALA A 65 -7.66 0.94 -7.53
C ALA A 65 -6.19 0.48 -7.65
N ALA A 66 -5.73 -0.33 -6.69
CA ALA A 66 -4.42 -0.97 -6.81
C ALA A 66 -4.43 -2.00 -7.95
N ASP A 67 -3.41 -1.95 -8.83
CA ASP A 67 -3.23 -2.90 -9.94
C ASP A 67 -2.10 -3.92 -9.65
N CYS A 68 -1.33 -3.70 -8.59
CA CYS A 68 -0.29 -4.63 -8.18
C CYS A 68 -0.91 -5.93 -7.63
N THR A 69 -0.85 -7.00 -8.42
CA THR A 69 -1.42 -8.31 -8.07
C THR A 69 -0.91 -8.86 -6.73
N ALA A 70 0.37 -8.61 -6.39
CA ALA A 70 0.93 -9.04 -5.10
C ALA A 70 0.30 -8.27 -3.93
N CYS A 71 0.09 -6.96 -4.06
CA CYS A 71 -0.59 -6.16 -3.05
C CYS A 71 -2.04 -6.63 -2.84
N VAL A 72 -2.79 -6.85 -3.93
CA VAL A 72 -4.19 -7.31 -3.86
C VAL A 72 -4.29 -8.67 -3.17
N ARG A 73 -3.48 -9.64 -3.58
CA ARG A 73 -3.47 -10.98 -2.96
C ARG A 73 -3.09 -10.97 -1.48
N LEU A 74 -2.12 -10.14 -1.09
CA LEU A 74 -1.73 -10.00 0.32
C LEU A 74 -2.83 -9.31 1.13
N ALA A 75 -3.48 -8.29 0.57
CA ALA A 75 -4.59 -7.61 1.24
C ALA A 75 -5.77 -8.57 1.50
N GLU A 76 -6.17 -9.35 0.51
CA GLU A 76 -7.21 -10.38 0.65
C GLU A 76 -6.83 -11.43 1.70
N ARG A 77 -5.59 -11.95 1.63
CA ARG A 77 -5.10 -12.98 2.54
C ARG A 77 -5.05 -12.54 4.00
N HIS A 78 -4.71 -11.28 4.24
CA HIS A 78 -4.49 -10.74 5.59
C HIS A 78 -5.63 -9.84 6.08
N GLY A 79 -6.76 -9.78 5.35
CA GLY A 79 -7.93 -8.99 5.73
C GLY A 79 -7.67 -7.48 5.78
N ILE A 80 -6.81 -6.97 4.90
CA ILE A 80 -6.41 -5.56 4.87
C ILE A 80 -7.43 -4.77 4.08
N THR A 81 -8.05 -3.79 4.73
CA THR A 81 -9.02 -2.90 4.08
C THR A 81 -8.29 -1.82 3.29
N THR A 82 -8.61 -1.71 2.00
CA THR A 82 -8.11 -0.61 1.19
C THR A 82 -8.96 0.62 1.45
N VAL A 83 -8.34 1.68 1.97
CA VAL A 83 -8.98 2.97 2.18
C VAL A 83 -8.65 3.90 1.02
N GLN A 84 -9.68 4.34 0.32
CA GLN A 84 -9.60 5.45 -0.62
C GLN A 84 -9.71 6.74 0.19
N THR A 85 -8.62 7.18 0.82
CA THR A 85 -8.64 8.45 1.55
C THR A 85 -8.66 9.59 0.54
N CYS A 86 -9.85 10.08 0.20
CA CYS A 86 -10.02 11.47 -0.22
C CYS A 86 -9.64 12.32 1.01
N PRO A 87 -8.57 13.14 0.99
CA PRO A 87 -8.37 14.07 2.09
C PRO A 87 -9.61 14.98 2.17
N PRO A 88 -10.14 15.29 3.36
CA PRO A 88 -11.14 16.35 3.45
C PRO A 88 -10.49 17.60 2.88
N ARG A 89 -11.06 18.16 1.80
CA ARG A 89 -10.67 19.49 1.32
C ARG A 89 -10.92 20.45 2.49
N GLY A 90 -9.84 20.79 3.20
CA GLY A 90 -9.84 21.92 4.11
C GLY A 90 -10.25 23.14 3.30
N LYS A 91 -11.25 23.85 3.82
CA LYS A 91 -11.89 25.02 3.22
C LYS A 91 -10.91 26.15 2.97
#